data_AF-A0A820XTJ4-F1
#
_entry.id   AF-A0A820XTJ4-F1
#
_cell.length_a   1.000
_cell.length_b   1.000
_cell.length_c   1.000
_cell.angle_alpha   90.00
_cell.angle_beta   90.00
_cell.angle_gamma   90.00
#
_symmetry.space_group_name_H-M   'P 1'
#
loop_
_entity.id
_entity.type
_entity.pdbx_description
1 polymer ?
#
loop_
_entity_poly.entity_id
_entity_poly.type
_entity_poly.pdbx_seq_one_letter_code
_entity_poly.pdbx_strand_id
1 'polypeptide(L)'
;MGPEAVELYKTVPVNLRDEITHSLKIINIMIACLSRLFLFDGTQKLLDEYEKTIMASLVKYMALLYGLRNSRNRILSEKIYNQMKSLFLNQKEKLLSGAILLSNIYSSIGEHQLSKDFRSDQKKRN
;
A
#
# COMPACT_ATOMS: atom_id res chain seq x y z
N MET A 1 3.79 8.04 -16.68
CA MET A 1 4.20 6.62 -16.60
C MET A 1 3.38 5.85 -15.58
N GLY A 2 2.06 5.97 -15.61
CA GLY A 2 1.18 5.36 -14.61
C GLY A 2 -0.15 4.91 -15.22
N PRO A 3 -0.85 5.80 -15.94
CA PRO A 3 -2.06 5.44 -16.67
C PRO A 3 -1.77 4.46 -17.81
N GLU A 4 -0.65 4.66 -18.51
CA GLU A 4 -0.28 3.85 -19.69
C GLU A 4 0.00 2.39 -19.32
N ALA A 5 0.59 2.14 -18.14
CA ALA A 5 0.89 0.78 -17.68
C ALA A 5 -0.37 0.02 -17.28
N VAL A 6 -1.37 0.71 -16.71
CA VAL A 6 -2.65 0.12 -16.32
C VAL A 6 -3.48 -0.22 -17.56
N GLU A 7 -3.51 0.69 -18.55
CA GLU A 7 -4.17 0.43 -19.82
C GLU A 7 -3.47 -0.70 -20.60
N LEU A 8 -2.14 -0.71 -20.64
CA LEU A 8 -1.37 -1.80 -21.24
C LEU A 8 -1.70 -3.14 -20.56
N TYR A 9 -1.78 -3.20 -19.23
CA TYR A 9 -2.15 -4.42 -18.52
C TYR A 9 -3.56 -4.92 -18.86
N LYS A 10 -4.53 -4.02 -19.05
CA LYS A 10 -5.89 -4.40 -19.49
C LYS A 10 -5.91 -4.99 -20.90
N THR A 11 -4.95 -4.61 -21.77
CA THR A 11 -4.80 -5.14 -23.13
C THR A 11 -4.10 -6.52 -23.18
N VAL A 12 -3.47 -6.95 -22.08
CA VAL A 12 -2.82 -8.27 -22.04
C VAL A 12 -3.89 -9.39 -22.08
N PRO A 13 -3.73 -10.43 -22.91
CA PRO A 13 -4.63 -11.59 -22.92
C PRO A 13 -4.79 -12.25 -21.54
N VAL A 14 -5.97 -12.75 -21.20
CA VAL A 14 -6.27 -13.27 -19.84
C VAL A 14 -5.32 -14.40 -19.43
N ASN A 15 -5.01 -15.31 -20.34
CA ASN A 15 -4.06 -16.41 -20.13
C ASN A 15 -2.62 -15.94 -19.83
N LEU A 16 -2.19 -14.83 -20.44
CA LEU A 16 -0.90 -14.21 -20.16
C LEU A 16 -0.96 -13.35 -18.89
N ARG A 17 -2.12 -12.76 -18.59
CA ARG A 17 -2.36 -12.10 -17.30
C ARG A 17 -2.22 -13.09 -16.16
N ASP A 18 -2.72 -14.31 -16.30
CA ASP A 18 -2.60 -15.37 -15.29
C ASP A 18 -1.13 -15.72 -15.01
N GLU A 19 -0.31 -15.91 -16.05
CA GLU A 19 1.15 -16.11 -15.93
C GLU A 19 1.87 -14.89 -15.33
N ILE A 20 1.45 -13.68 -15.70
CA ILE A 20 1.99 -12.41 -15.18
C ILE A 20 1.54 -12.17 -13.73
N THR A 21 0.33 -12.58 -13.35
CA THR A 21 -0.15 -12.50 -11.97
C THR A 21 0.68 -13.39 -11.06
N HIS A 22 1.28 -14.47 -11.54
CA HIS A 22 2.24 -15.23 -10.72
C HIS A 22 3.57 -14.48 -10.47
N SER A 23 3.82 -13.37 -11.17
CA SER A 23 4.98 -12.51 -10.92
C SER A 23 4.65 -11.42 -9.90
N LEU A 24 5.01 -11.68 -8.64
CA LEU A 24 4.93 -10.74 -7.51
C LEU A 24 5.47 -9.34 -7.85
N LYS A 25 6.48 -9.24 -8.73
CA LYS A 25 7.06 -7.97 -9.18
C LYS A 25 6.08 -7.14 -9.99
N ILE A 26 5.35 -7.74 -10.92
CA ILE A 26 4.44 -7.03 -11.83
C ILE A 26 3.23 -6.52 -11.06
N ILE A 27 2.72 -7.30 -10.11
CA ILE A 27 1.60 -6.89 -9.26
C ILE A 27 1.99 -5.76 -8.31
N ASN A 28 3.18 -5.81 -7.70
CA ASN A 28 3.66 -4.68 -6.88
C ASN A 28 3.75 -3.38 -7.70
N ILE A 29 4.16 -3.46 -8.97
CA ILE A 29 4.17 -2.32 -9.88
C ILE A 29 2.74 -1.85 -10.18
N MET A 30 1.81 -2.76 -10.47
CA MET A 30 0.41 -2.43 -10.74
C MET A 30 -0.29 -1.77 -9.55
N ILE A 31 -0.11 -2.31 -8.34
CA ILE A 31 -0.63 -1.73 -7.10
C ILE A 31 -0.07 -0.33 -6.92
N ALA A 32 1.24 -0.14 -7.09
CA ALA A 32 1.88 1.16 -6.96
C ALA A 32 1.39 2.16 -8.02
N CYS A 33 1.10 1.71 -9.25
CA CYS A 33 0.55 2.55 -10.31
C CYS A 33 -0.90 2.96 -10.01
N LEU A 34 -1.79 2.02 -9.71
CA LEU A 34 -3.20 2.30 -9.40
C LEU A 34 -3.34 3.19 -8.15
N SER A 35 -2.51 2.92 -7.14
CA SER A 35 -2.38 3.72 -5.91
C SER A 35 -2.00 5.17 -6.20
N ARG A 36 -1.07 5.42 -7.13
CA ARG A 36 -0.67 6.78 -7.53
C ARG A 36 -1.73 7.50 -8.37
N LEU A 37 -2.62 6.75 -9.02
CA LEU A 37 -3.73 7.28 -9.82
C LEU A 37 -5.02 7.46 -9.02
N PHE A 38 -5.01 7.26 -7.70
CA PHE A 38 -6.19 7.34 -6.84
C PHE A 38 -7.29 6.33 -7.18
N LEU A 39 -6.97 5.29 -7.94
CA LEU A 39 -7.91 4.24 -8.33
C LEU A 39 -7.94 3.16 -7.23
N PHE A 40 -8.42 3.55 -6.04
CA PHE A 40 -8.37 2.70 -4.84
C PHE A 40 -9.23 1.46 -4.97
N ASP A 41 -10.39 1.54 -5.63
CA ASP A 41 -11.25 0.38 -5.86
C ASP A 41 -10.58 -0.65 -6.78
N GLY A 42 -9.94 -0.18 -7.86
CA GLY A 42 -9.15 -1.03 -8.75
C GLY A 42 -7.91 -1.60 -8.06
N THR A 43 -7.29 -0.83 -7.17
CA THR A 43 -6.16 -1.28 -6.35
C THR A 43 -6.62 -2.37 -5.39
N GLN A 44 -7.73 -2.17 -4.67
CA GLN A 44 -8.28 -3.13 -3.71
C GLN A 44 -8.74 -4.40 -4.41
N LYS A 45 -9.42 -4.30 -5.56
CA LYS A 45 -9.87 -5.47 -6.33
C LYS A 45 -8.70 -6.33 -6.82
N LEU A 46 -7.66 -5.71 -7.39
CA LEU A 46 -6.45 -6.43 -7.82
C LEU A 46 -5.73 -7.08 -6.62
N LEU A 47 -5.84 -6.48 -5.44
CA LEU A 47 -5.28 -7.00 -4.20
C LEU A 47 -6.09 -8.15 -3.60
N ASP A 48 -7.41 -8.13 -3.72
CA ASP A 48 -8.31 -9.17 -3.22
C ASP A 48 -8.28 -10.41 -4.13
N GLU A 49 -8.14 -10.21 -5.44
CA GLU A 49 -7.88 -11.27 -6.42
C GLU A 49 -6.53 -11.96 -6.13
N TYR A 50 -5.55 -11.22 -5.59
CA TYR A 50 -4.20 -11.71 -5.33
C TYR A 50 -3.95 -12.28 -3.92
N GLU A 51 -4.72 -11.86 -2.92
CA GLU A 51 -4.67 -12.48 -1.58
C GLU A 51 -5.06 -13.96 -1.58
N LYS A 52 -5.84 -14.37 -2.58
CA LYS A 52 -6.19 -15.78 -2.80
C LYS A 52 -4.99 -16.62 -3.28
N THR A 53 -3.98 -15.98 -3.87
CA THR A 53 -2.85 -16.64 -4.55
C THR A 53 -1.53 -16.49 -3.80
N ILE A 54 -1.33 -15.43 -3.01
CA ILE A 54 -0.11 -15.21 -2.22
C ILE A 54 -0.44 -14.76 -0.79
N MET A 55 0.20 -15.40 0.19
CA MET A 55 0.24 -14.98 1.61
C MET A 55 0.34 -13.45 1.71
N ALA A 56 -0.46 -12.84 2.59
CA ALA A 56 -0.44 -11.40 2.87
C ALA A 56 1.00 -10.85 2.81
N SER A 57 1.28 -10.03 1.80
CA SER A 57 2.63 -9.53 1.54
C SER A 57 2.78 -8.12 2.09
N LEU A 58 3.89 -7.84 2.77
CA LEU A 58 4.13 -6.52 3.34
C LEU A 58 4.24 -5.43 2.25
N VAL A 59 4.65 -5.81 1.05
CA VAL A 59 4.76 -4.91 -0.10
C VAL A 59 3.40 -4.35 -0.53
N LYS A 60 2.32 -5.14 -0.43
CA LYS A 60 0.93 -4.69 -0.65
C LYS A 60 0.59 -3.50 0.24
N TYR A 61 0.79 -3.65 1.55
CA TYR A 61 0.42 -2.63 2.52
C TYR A 61 1.24 -1.35 2.38
N MET A 62 2.53 -1.49 2.05
CA MET A 62 3.41 -0.36 1.78
C MET A 62 3.00 0.41 0.52
N ALA A 63 2.63 -0.29 -0.55
CA ALA A 63 2.18 0.34 -1.80
C ALA A 63 0.83 1.07 -1.62
N LEU A 64 -0.11 0.47 -0.87
CA LEU A 64 -1.37 1.12 -0.49
C LEU A 64 -1.14 2.40 0.31
N LEU A 65 -0.32 2.34 1.38
CA LEU A 65 0.00 3.52 2.18
C LEU A 65 0.64 4.63 1.34
N TYR A 66 1.49 4.26 0.38
CA TYR A 66 2.10 5.22 -0.53
C TYR A 66 1.07 5.92 -1.44
N GLY A 67 0.09 5.19 -1.97
CA GLY A 67 -1.03 5.79 -2.73
C GLY A 67 -1.89 6.71 -1.90
N LEU A 68 -2.23 6.27 -0.70
CA LEU A 68 -3.15 7.00 0.18
C LEU A 68 -2.59 8.34 0.63
N ARG A 69 -1.26 8.49 0.70
CA ARG A 69 -0.60 9.78 0.94
C ARG A 69 -1.10 10.88 0.01
N ASN A 70 -1.22 10.58 -1.28
CA ASN A 70 -1.66 11.60 -2.23
C ASN A 70 -3.14 11.94 -2.02
N SER A 71 -3.96 10.96 -1.63
CA SER A 71 -5.41 11.11 -1.46
C SER A 71 -5.82 11.84 -0.18
N ARG A 72 -4.88 12.07 0.74
CA ARG A 72 -5.13 12.66 2.06
C ARG A 72 -6.18 11.91 2.88
N ASN A 73 -6.49 10.66 2.52
CA ASN A 73 -7.48 9.85 3.22
C ASN A 73 -6.87 9.21 4.47
N ARG A 74 -6.93 9.96 5.57
CA ARG A 74 -6.41 9.56 6.89
C ARG A 74 -7.01 8.25 7.38
N ILE A 75 -8.34 8.16 7.38
CA ILE A 75 -9.09 7.02 7.94
C ILE A 75 -8.68 5.71 7.27
N LEU A 76 -8.62 5.72 5.94
CA LEU A 76 -8.21 4.53 5.19
C LEU A 76 -6.72 4.21 5.41
N SER A 77 -5.86 5.22 5.51
CA SER A 77 -4.43 5.03 5.81
C SER A 77 -4.19 4.36 7.16
N GLU A 78 -4.90 4.79 8.20
CA GLU A 78 -4.85 4.19 9.53
C GLU A 78 -5.36 2.75 9.51
N LYS A 79 -6.48 2.48 8.82
CA LYS A 79 -7.03 1.13 8.67
C LYS A 79 -6.02 0.16 8.04
N ILE A 80 -5.40 0.57 6.92
CA ILE A 80 -4.38 -0.23 6.22
C ILE A 80 -3.15 -0.45 7.11
N TYR A 81 -2.67 0.58 7.81
CA TYR A 81 -1.52 0.43 8.72
C TYR A 81 -1.82 -0.51 9.89
N ASN A 82 -3.01 -0.43 10.48
CA ASN A 82 -3.41 -1.32 11.58
C ASN A 82 -3.53 -2.78 11.13
N GLN A 83 -4.07 -3.03 9.94
CA GLN A 83 -4.09 -4.37 9.33
C GLN A 83 -2.68 -4.90 9.06
N MET A 84 -1.79 -4.05 8.54
CA MET A 84 -0.37 -4.40 8.37
C MET A 84 0.26 -4.77 9.72
N LYS A 85 0.01 -3.97 10.77
CA LYS A 85 0.54 -4.21 12.11
C LYS A 85 0.08 -5.56 12.68
N SER A 86 -1.20 -5.93 12.52
CA SER A 86 -1.70 -7.22 13.02
C SER A 86 -1.07 -8.42 12.31
N LEU A 87 -0.75 -8.29 11.02
CA LEU A 87 -0.23 -9.39 10.20
C LEU A 87 1.29 -9.56 10.29
N PHE A 88 2.03 -8.49 10.59
CA PHE A 88 3.49 -8.49 10.54
C PHE A 88 4.17 -8.12 11.87
N LEU A 89 3.55 -8.47 13.00
CA LEU A 89 4.04 -8.16 14.36
C LEU A 89 5.53 -8.48 14.58
N ASN A 90 6.03 -9.56 13.97
CA ASN A 90 7.42 -10.00 14.12
C ASN A 90 8.42 -9.32 13.16
N GLN A 91 7.96 -8.44 12.27
CA GLN A 91 8.78 -7.76 11.25
C GLN A 91 8.94 -6.25 11.56
N LYS A 92 9.55 -5.93 12.72
CA LYS A 92 9.64 -4.57 13.28
C LYS A 92 10.17 -3.50 12.31
N GLU A 93 11.26 -3.76 11.59
CA GLU A 93 11.85 -2.80 10.62
C GLU A 93 10.88 -2.41 9.50
N LYS A 94 10.07 -3.36 9.07
CA LYS A 94 9.12 -3.14 8.00
C LYS A 94 7.86 -2.42 8.50
N LEU A 95 7.45 -2.68 9.75
CA LEU A 95 6.41 -1.91 10.42
C LEU A 95 6.83 -0.46 10.69
N LEU A 96 8.11 -0.23 10.98
CA LEU A 96 8.68 1.12 11.10
C LEU A 96 8.56 1.90 9.78
N SER A 97 8.85 1.25 8.66
CA SER A 97 8.72 1.87 7.33
C SER A 97 7.28 2.30 7.05
N GLY A 98 6.29 1.46 7.37
CA GLY A 98 4.88 1.83 7.24
C GLY A 98 4.45 2.93 8.23
N ALA A 99 5.04 2.96 9.43
CA ALA A 99 4.77 3.99 10.43
C ALA A 99 5.27 5.37 9.97
N ILE A 100 6.45 5.42 9.35
CA ILE A 100 7.00 6.62 8.73
C ILE A 100 6.07 7.12 7.63
N LEU A 101 5.57 6.22 6.78
CA LEU A 101 4.62 6.57 5.74
C LEU A 101 3.33 7.17 6.34
N LEU A 102 2.69 6.50 7.31
CA LEU A 102 1.47 7.01 7.95
C LEU A 102 1.70 8.39 8.60
N SER A 103 2.82 8.58 9.28
CA SER A 103 3.19 9.90 9.84
C SER A 103 3.36 10.97 8.75
N ASN A 104 3.95 10.63 7.61
CA ASN A 104 4.04 11.56 6.48
C ASN A 104 2.65 11.94 5.95
N ILE A 105 1.68 11.03 6.00
CA ILE A 105 0.29 11.31 5.63
C ILE A 105 -0.31 12.32 6.61
N TYR A 106 -0.19 12.10 7.93
CA TYR A 106 -0.63 13.06 8.95
C TYR A 106 -0.02 14.45 8.73
N SER A 107 1.29 14.52 8.48
CA SER A 107 1.94 15.79 8.16
C SER A 107 1.38 16.44 6.89
N SER A 108 1.10 15.66 5.84
CA SER A 108 0.62 16.20 4.56
C SER A 108 -0.82 16.73 4.59
N ILE A 109 -1.62 16.31 5.59
CA ILE A 109 -3.00 16.76 5.78
C ILE A 109 -3.13 17.88 6.82
N GLY A 110 -2.00 18.39 7.33
CA GLY A 110 -1.95 19.47 8.33
C GLY A 110 -1.99 18.98 9.79
N GLU A 111 -2.07 17.68 10.04
CA GLU A 111 -2.05 17.08 11.37
C GLU A 111 -0.62 16.90 11.90
N HIS A 112 0.13 18.01 11.96
CA HIS A 112 1.55 17.99 12.33
C HIS A 112 1.80 17.51 13.76
N GLN A 113 0.89 17.83 14.69
CA GLN A 113 1.02 17.38 16.08
C GLN A 113 0.84 15.87 16.20
N LEU A 114 -0.21 15.32 15.59
CA LEU A 114 -0.44 13.87 15.52
C LEU A 114 0.75 13.14 14.89
N SER A 115 1.33 13.71 13.84
CA SER A 115 2.53 13.18 13.20
C SER A 115 3.74 13.09 14.15
N LYS A 116 3.98 14.14 14.95
CA LYS A 116 5.08 14.17 15.94
C LYS A 116 4.85 13.19 17.07
N ASP A 117 3.64 13.15 17.62
CA ASP A 117 3.26 12.26 18.71
C ASP A 117 3.40 10.81 18.26
N PHE A 118 2.86 10.49 17.08
CA PHE A 118 2.96 9.16 16.50
C PHE A 118 4.42 8.72 16.28
N ARG A 119 5.30 9.57 15.75
CA ARG A 119 6.73 9.22 15.61
C ARG A 119 7.41 8.97 16.95
N SER A 120 7.06 9.76 17.96
CA SER A 120 7.63 9.65 19.30
C SER A 120 7.23 8.32 19.94
N ASP A 121 5.98 7.91 19.75
CA ASP A 121 5.47 6.62 20.23
C ASP A 121 6.10 5.42 19.52
N GLN A 122 6.37 5.52 18.22
CA GLN A 122 7.02 4.44 17.47
C GLN A 122 8.50 4.29 17.85
N LYS A 123 9.19 5.39 18.18
CA LYS A 123 10.58 5.35 18.69
C LYS A 123 10.70 4.67 20.05
N LYS A 124 9.70 4.81 20.93
CA LYS A 124 9.69 4.17 22.25
C LYS A 124 9.42 2.66 22.20
N ARG A 125 8.85 2.15 21.10
CA ARG A 125 8.40 0.75 20.94
C ARG A 125 9.37 -0.12 20.14
N ASN A 126 10.37 0.47 19.50
CA ASN A 126 11.44 -0.22 18.78
C ASN A 126 12.68 -0.31 19.67
#